data_AF-A0A941UPL2-F1
#
_entry.id   AF-A0A941UPL2-F1
#
_cell.length_a   1.000
_cell.length_b   1.000
_cell.length_c   1.000
_cell.angle_alpha   90.00
_cell.angle_beta   90.00
_cell.angle_gamma   90.00
#
_symmetry.space_group_name_H-M   'P 1'
#
loop_
_entity.id
_entity.type
_entity.pdbx_description
1 polymer ?
#
loop_
_entity_poly.entity_id
_entity_poly.type
_entity_poly.pdbx_seq_one_letter_code
_entity_poly.pdbx_strand_id
1 'polypeptide(L)' 'PSYKDVAAKYASDKDAATKLAKKIREGGTGAWGQVPMPANPQVSEADALTLAKWVLTVK' A
#
# COMPACT_ATOMS: atom_id res chain seq x y z
N PRO A 1 5.76 7.32 5.31
CA PRO A 1 6.89 6.73 4.55
C PRO A 1 6.87 7.25 3.11
N SER A 2 8.01 7.23 2.41
CA SER A 2 8.02 7.56 0.98
C SER A 2 7.54 6.36 0.14
N TYR A 3 6.99 6.60 -1.05
CA TYR A 3 6.60 5.50 -1.95
C TYR A 3 7.80 4.64 -2.39
N LYS A 4 8.98 5.23 -2.49
CA LYS A 4 10.24 4.52 -2.78
C LYS A 4 10.58 3.51 -1.69
N ASP A 5 10.45 3.89 -0.42
CA ASP A 5 10.67 2.98 0.70
C ASP A 5 9.66 1.85 0.70
N VAL A 6 8.40 2.16 0.38
CA VAL A 6 7.34 1.15 0.25
C VAL A 6 7.68 0.16 -0.85
N ALA A 7 8.07 0.64 -2.04
CA ALA A 7 8.52 -0.22 -3.11
C ALA A 7 9.69 -1.10 -2.70
N ALA A 8 10.72 -0.52 -2.06
CA ALA A 8 11.90 -1.26 -1.61
C ALA A 8 11.57 -2.33 -0.55
N LYS A 9 10.74 -2.01 0.44
CA LYS A 9 10.35 -2.94 1.52
C LYS A 9 9.56 -4.14 0.99
N TYR A 10 8.72 -3.92 -0.03
CA TYR A 10 7.82 -4.93 -0.58
C TYR A 10 8.30 -5.52 -1.93
N ALA A 11 9.49 -5.15 -2.42
CA ALA A 11 10.01 -5.57 -3.72
C ALA A 11 10.13 -7.10 -3.89
N SER A 12 10.36 -7.82 -2.80
CA SER A 12 10.49 -9.29 -2.80
C SER A 12 9.18 -10.03 -2.55
N ASP A 13 8.09 -9.31 -2.26
CA ASP A 13 6.79 -9.90 -1.90
C ASP A 13 5.87 -9.92 -3.12
N LYS A 14 5.61 -11.11 -3.67
CA LYS A 14 4.75 -11.28 -4.85
C LYS A 14 3.30 -10.87 -4.59
N ASP A 15 2.87 -10.90 -3.32
CA ASP A 15 1.54 -10.51 -2.89
C ASP A 15 1.48 -9.05 -2.40
N ALA A 16 2.56 -8.29 -2.57
CA ALA A 16 2.66 -6.91 -2.12
C ALA A 16 1.53 -6.02 -2.65
N ALA A 17 1.17 -6.17 -3.92
CA ALA A 17 0.12 -5.36 -4.53
C ALA A 17 -1.23 -5.57 -3.84
N THR A 18 -1.59 -6.82 -3.55
CA THR A 18 -2.84 -7.19 -2.89
C THR A 18 -2.85 -6.75 -1.42
N LYS A 19 -1.72 -6.93 -0.71
CA LYS A 19 -1.56 -6.49 0.68
C LYS A 19 -1.65 -4.96 0.80
N LEU A 20 -0.97 -4.22 -0.08
CA LEU A 20 -1.02 -2.77 -0.14
C LEU A 20 -2.42 -2.27 -0.53
N ALA A 21 -3.08 -2.89 -1.50
CA ALA A 21 -4.45 -2.54 -1.88
C ALA A 21 -5.42 -2.69 -0.69
N LYS A 22 -5.31 -3.78 0.06
CA LYS A 22 -6.08 -4.00 1.29
C LYS A 22 -5.78 -2.92 2.33
N LYS A 23 -4.50 -2.61 2.56
CA LYS A 23 -4.08 -1.53 3.48
C LYS A 23 -4.55 -0.15 3.03
N ILE A 24 -4.64 0.12 1.74
CA ILE A 24 -5.15 1.38 1.20
C ILE A 24 -6.64 1.53 1.52
N ARG A 25 -7.43 0.47 1.35
CA ARG A 25 -8.88 0.50 1.57
C ARG A 25 -9.26 0.43 3.05
N GLU A 26 -8.71 -0.53 3.77
CA GLU A 26 -9.04 -0.79 5.18
C GLU A 26 -8.25 0.08 6.15
N GLY A 27 -7.20 0.75 5.67
CA GLY A 27 -6.24 1.41 6.53
C GLY A 27 -5.32 0.41 7.24
N GLY A 28 -4.51 0.93 8.16
CA GLY A 28 -3.66 0.08 8.97
C GLY A 28 -2.63 0.83 9.79
N THR A 29 -2.26 0.24 10.92
CA THR A 29 -1.31 0.81 11.87
C THR A 29 -0.05 -0.05 11.95
N GLY A 30 1.08 0.53 12.35
CA GLY A 30 2.29 -0.20 12.71
C GLY A 30 3.21 -0.62 11.56
N ALA A 31 2.75 -0.63 10.31
CA ALA A 31 3.59 -1.02 9.17
C ALA A 31 4.76 -0.03 8.91
N TRP A 32 4.55 1.24 9.25
CA TRP A 32 5.48 2.34 8.96
C TRP A 32 5.67 3.32 10.12
N GLY A 33 5.20 2.95 11.31
CA GLY A 33 5.23 3.80 12.50
C GLY A 33 3.93 3.75 13.28
N GLN A 34 3.85 4.60 14.30
CA GLN A 34 2.68 4.69 15.19
C GLN A 34 1.49 5.42 14.56
N VAL A 35 1.69 6.14 13.46
CA VAL A 35 0.60 6.84 12.76
C VAL A 35 -0.25 5.82 11.99
N PRO A 36 -1.53 5.63 12.35
CA PRO A 36 -2.43 4.79 11.58
C PRO A 36 -2.75 5.44 10.24
N MET A 37 -2.76 4.64 9.17
CA MET A 37 -3.38 5.03 7.91
C MET A 37 -4.90 4.88 8.05
N PRO A 38 -5.72 5.94 7.86
CA PRO A 38 -7.17 5.84 7.85
C PRO A 38 -7.67 4.95 6.71
N ALA A 39 -8.82 4.30 6.91
CA ALA A 39 -9.50 3.59 5.84
C ALA A 39 -9.92 4.56 4.73
N ASN A 40 -9.77 4.14 3.47
CA ASN A 40 -10.24 4.88 2.31
C ASN A 40 -11.40 4.13 1.66
N PRO A 41 -12.63 4.22 2.22
CA PRO A 41 -13.78 3.47 1.74
C PRO A 41 -14.23 3.87 0.33
N GLN A 42 -13.88 5.07 -0.11
CA GLN A 42 -14.15 5.60 -1.45
C GLN A 42 -13.29 4.96 -2.55
N VAL A 43 -12.20 4.26 -2.19
CA VAL A 43 -11.31 3.63 -3.15
C VAL A 43 -11.80 2.22 -3.45
N SER A 44 -12.11 1.97 -4.72
CA SER A 44 -12.51 0.64 -5.18
C SER A 44 -11.34 -0.35 -5.09
N GLU A 45 -11.63 -1.65 -5.12
CA GLU A 45 -10.57 -2.67 -5.11
C GLU A 45 -9.63 -2.55 -6.31
N ALA A 46 -10.20 -2.28 -7.48
CA ALA A 46 -9.45 -2.13 -8.72
C ALA A 46 -8.53 -0.91 -8.67
N ASP A 47 -9.02 0.22 -8.14
CA ASP A 47 -8.21 1.43 -7.99
C ASP A 47 -7.10 1.23 -6.96
N ALA A 48 -7.41 0.60 -5.82
CA ALA A 48 -6.41 0.29 -4.79
C ALA A 48 -5.31 -0.64 -5.31
N LEU A 49 -5.65 -1.64 -6.11
CA LEU A 49 -4.69 -2.53 -6.79
C LEU A 49 -3.83 -1.78 -7.80
N THR A 50 -4.43 -0.87 -8.55
CA THR A 50 -3.72 -0.04 -9.55
C THR A 50 -2.73 0.89 -8.86
N LEU A 51 -3.17 1.58 -7.80
CA LEU A 51 -2.32 2.43 -6.96
C LEU A 51 -1.20 1.62 -6.30
N ALA A 52 -1.51 0.46 -5.74
CA ALA A 52 -0.51 -0.41 -5.10
C ALA A 52 0.56 -0.87 -6.11
N LYS A 53 0.16 -1.31 -7.30
CA LYS A 53 1.10 -1.67 -8.38
C LYS A 53 1.95 -0.48 -8.80
N TRP A 54 1.35 0.70 -8.95
CA TRP A 54 2.07 1.91 -9.28
C TRP A 54 3.10 2.25 -8.20
N VAL A 55 2.72 2.23 -6.91
CA VAL A 55 3.64 2.47 -5.79
C VAL A 55 4.83 1.51 -5.83
N LEU A 56 4.61 0.22 -6.12
CA LEU A 56 5.69 -0.77 -6.25
C LEU A 56 6.64 -0.52 -7.43
N THR A 57 6.24 0.29 -8.41
CA THR A 57 7.09 0.66 -9.55
C THR A 57 7.93 1.92 -9.30
N VAL A 58 7.64 2.66 -8.21
CA VAL A 58 8.32 3.91 -7.86
C VAL A 58 9.73 3.60 -7.33
N LYS A 59 10.75 4.13 -8.00
CA LYS A 59 12.17 4.06 -7.62
C LYS A 59 12.67 5.41 -7.11
#